data_AF-A0A3A8TI34-F1
#
_entry.id   AF-A0A3A8TI34-F1
#
_cell.length_a   1.000
_cell.length_b   1.000
_cell.length_c   1.000
_cell.angle_alpha   90.00
_cell.angle_beta   90.00
_cell.angle_gamma   90.00
#
_symmetry.space_group_name_H-M   'P 1'
#
loop_
_entity.id
_entity.type
_entity.pdbx_description
1 polymer ?
#
loop_
_entity_poly.entity_id
_entity_poly.type
_entity_poly.pdbx_seq_one_letter_code
_entity_poly.pdbx_strand_id
1 'polypeptide(L)'
;MDTDTPDTRLQGLALAWLATRSEKKAGTRNELAKTLHSFVEHRWSRGEWTGRFDSLLTELLEEKRVEARGRSGLALTGAGRQQALKFLRVDSPKGLTWKRVKQQHLLAKGLGLPGSKSALGRLSDADGVRALVLKRAHKLEGPETPTLAQVRDRLLWRQLGVETDEAFTLRAVQAHLLGKLLDQEVRDPKRGLEQLAARAVGAPRVDAEVVRMAAMREWVLAEADKVSAPKPKLVEAAVKVAPKTPPTDTVSFARRVLDAAGAVPPTGRFGDNKVFISHVWKALQPEWADRPAFNEALLAANRAHQLSLGRADLLAAMNPRDITESEVRAAGASFHFVVL
;
A
#
# COMPACT_ATOMS: atom_id res chain seq x y z
N MET A 1 -23.16 -1.95 29.68
CA MET A 1 -21.80 -1.49 30.00
C MET A 1 -20.85 -2.49 29.36
N ASP A 2 -20.52 -2.30 28.09
CA ASP A 2 -19.67 -3.23 27.34
C ASP A 2 -18.29 -2.58 27.13
N THR A 3 -17.46 -2.58 28.16
CA THR A 3 -16.02 -2.37 27.97
C THR A 3 -15.46 -3.64 27.34
N ASP A 4 -15.14 -3.56 26.05
CA ASP A 4 -14.55 -4.64 25.26
C ASP A 4 -13.08 -4.85 25.67
N THR A 5 -12.87 -5.46 26.84
CA THR A 5 -11.56 -5.77 27.40
C THR A 5 -11.10 -7.16 26.96
N PRO A 6 -9.79 -7.47 27.03
CA PRO A 6 -9.30 -8.83 26.79
C PRO A 6 -9.99 -9.88 27.69
N ASP A 7 -10.31 -9.50 28.92
CA ASP A 7 -10.92 -10.40 29.89
C ASP A 7 -12.40 -10.70 29.55
N THR A 8 -13.20 -9.71 29.12
CA THR A 8 -14.58 -9.97 28.67
C THR A 8 -14.62 -10.79 27.38
N ARG A 9 -13.65 -10.63 26.48
CA ARG A 9 -13.48 -11.50 25.30
C ARG A 9 -13.14 -12.94 25.67
N LEU A 10 -12.28 -13.14 26.68
CA LEU A 10 -11.92 -14.48 27.16
C LEU A 10 -13.09 -15.18 27.84
N GLN A 11 -13.90 -14.46 28.62
CA GLN A 11 -15.15 -15.00 29.17
C GLN A 11 -16.07 -15.46 28.04
N GLY A 12 -16.28 -14.62 27.02
CA GLY A 12 -17.08 -14.97 25.84
C GLY A 12 -16.52 -16.18 25.08
N LEU A 13 -15.20 -16.28 24.92
CA LEU A 13 -14.53 -17.43 24.32
C LEU A 13 -14.71 -18.71 25.14
N ALA A 14 -14.62 -18.62 26.47
CA ALA A 14 -14.81 -19.75 27.37
C ALA A 14 -16.24 -20.31 27.25
N LEU A 15 -17.23 -19.42 27.30
CA LEU A 15 -18.64 -19.76 27.14
C LEU A 15 -18.91 -20.36 25.74
N ALA A 16 -18.35 -19.75 24.69
CA ALA A 16 -18.46 -20.26 23.32
C ALA A 16 -17.86 -21.66 23.16
N TRP A 17 -16.72 -21.94 23.79
CA TRP A 17 -16.11 -23.27 23.78
C TRP A 17 -16.98 -24.30 24.47
N LEU A 18 -17.49 -23.98 25.67
CA LEU A 18 -18.37 -24.87 26.43
C LEU A 18 -19.69 -25.12 25.71
N ALA A 19 -20.21 -24.15 24.94
CA ALA A 19 -21.43 -24.30 24.14
C ALA A 19 -21.34 -25.36 23.04
N THR A 20 -20.12 -25.75 22.66
CA THR A 20 -19.87 -26.83 21.69
C THR A 20 -19.75 -28.22 22.33
N ARG A 21 -19.78 -28.30 23.66
CA ARG A 21 -19.68 -29.56 24.42
C ARG A 21 -21.07 -30.14 24.62
N SER A 22 -21.18 -31.45 24.45
CA SER A 22 -22.44 -32.15 24.67
C SER A 22 -22.59 -32.55 26.13
N GLU A 23 -23.82 -32.83 26.57
CA GLU A 23 -24.07 -33.35 27.91
C GLU A 23 -23.39 -34.70 28.16
N LYS A 24 -23.10 -35.47 27.12
CA LYS A 24 -22.38 -36.75 27.21
C LYS A 24 -20.86 -36.58 27.32
N LYS A 25 -20.32 -35.47 26.82
CA LYS A 25 -18.88 -35.15 26.85
C LYS A 25 -18.70 -33.72 27.34
N ALA A 26 -18.88 -33.54 28.65
CA ALA A 26 -18.63 -32.26 29.31
C ALA A 26 -17.19 -31.81 29.05
N GLY A 27 -16.99 -30.50 28.90
CA GLY A 27 -15.63 -29.95 28.79
C GLY A 27 -14.91 -30.05 30.13
N THR A 28 -13.59 -30.22 30.11
CA THR A 28 -12.80 -30.21 31.36
C THR A 28 -12.09 -28.88 31.56
N ARG A 29 -11.78 -28.55 32.82
CA ARG A 29 -10.96 -27.36 33.17
C ARG A 29 -9.64 -27.31 32.39
N ASN A 30 -8.94 -28.44 32.27
CA ASN A 30 -7.65 -28.53 31.58
C ASN A 30 -7.78 -28.32 30.06
N GLU A 31 -8.81 -28.91 29.43
CA GLU A 31 -9.06 -28.70 28.00
C GLU A 31 -9.43 -27.24 27.69
N LEU A 32 -10.25 -26.63 28.54
CA LEU A 32 -10.62 -25.22 28.42
C LEU A 32 -9.38 -24.33 28.55
N ALA A 33 -8.57 -24.54 29.59
CA ALA A 33 -7.34 -23.78 29.84
C ALA A 33 -6.38 -23.84 28.64
N LYS A 34 -6.12 -25.05 28.12
CA LYS A 34 -5.26 -25.26 26.95
C LYS A 34 -5.84 -24.59 25.70
N THR A 35 -7.15 -24.67 25.51
CA THR A 35 -7.79 -24.08 24.33
C THR A 35 -7.68 -22.56 24.34
N LEU A 36 -7.99 -21.91 25.47
CA LEU A 36 -7.92 -20.47 25.59
C LEU A 36 -6.47 -19.94 25.54
N HIS A 37 -5.51 -20.67 26.12
CA HIS A 37 -4.09 -20.31 26.05
C HIS A 37 -3.61 -20.09 24.62
N SER A 38 -4.05 -20.91 23.66
CA SER A 38 -3.65 -20.75 22.25
C SER A 38 -4.04 -19.40 21.61
N PHE A 39 -4.94 -18.63 22.22
CA PHE A 39 -5.30 -17.29 21.77
C PHE A 39 -4.46 -16.18 22.42
N VAL A 40 -3.77 -16.49 23.53
CA VAL A 40 -3.11 -15.50 24.39
C VAL A 40 -1.66 -15.84 24.72
N GLU A 41 -1.13 -16.95 24.19
CA GLU A 41 0.24 -17.41 24.43
C GLU A 41 1.32 -16.40 24.00
N HIS A 42 1.00 -15.54 23.03
CA HIS A 42 1.89 -14.46 22.59
C HIS A 42 1.89 -13.27 23.56
N ARG A 43 0.92 -13.20 24.48
CA ARG A 43 0.69 -12.07 25.38
C ARG A 43 1.04 -12.39 26.83
N TRP A 44 0.82 -13.62 27.28
CA TRP A 44 1.05 -14.02 28.67
C TRP A 44 1.86 -15.30 28.76
N SER A 45 2.77 -15.33 29.73
CA SER A 45 3.47 -16.55 30.11
C SER A 45 2.52 -17.59 30.71
N ARG A 46 2.96 -18.85 30.81
CA ARG A 46 2.14 -19.92 31.42
C ARG A 46 1.76 -19.64 32.88
N GLY A 47 2.64 -19.00 33.64
CA GLY A 47 2.39 -18.65 35.05
C GLY A 47 1.30 -17.59 35.19
N GLU A 48 1.43 -16.49 34.46
CA GLU A 48 0.42 -15.42 34.43
C GLU A 48 -0.92 -15.93 33.90
N TRP A 49 -0.89 -16.76 32.87
CA TRP A 49 -2.09 -17.39 32.33
C TRP A 49 -2.83 -18.23 33.38
N THR A 50 -2.10 -18.99 34.20
CA THR A 50 -2.71 -19.85 35.22
C THR A 50 -3.52 -19.02 36.22
N GLY A 51 -2.94 -17.95 36.77
CA GLY A 51 -3.66 -17.07 37.71
C GLY A 51 -4.86 -16.35 37.06
N ARG A 52 -4.72 -15.89 35.82
CA ARG A 52 -5.82 -15.25 35.08
C ARG A 52 -6.94 -16.21 34.74
N PHE A 53 -6.60 -17.43 34.31
CA PHE A 53 -7.58 -18.46 33.99
C PHE A 53 -8.37 -18.88 35.23
N ASP A 54 -7.71 -19.00 36.38
CA ASP A 54 -8.36 -19.36 37.65
C ASP A 54 -9.30 -18.26 38.13
N SER A 55 -8.91 -16.99 37.98
CA SER A 55 -9.78 -15.84 38.27
C SER A 55 -11.00 -15.84 37.35
N LEU A 56 -10.81 -16.01 36.04
CA LEU A 56 -11.88 -16.09 35.05
C LEU A 56 -12.85 -17.25 35.35
N LEU A 57 -12.35 -18.42 35.72
CA LEU A 57 -13.20 -19.57 36.01
C LEU A 57 -14.00 -19.36 37.31
N THR A 58 -13.38 -18.74 38.32
CA THR A 58 -14.05 -18.39 39.58
C THR A 58 -15.22 -17.46 39.32
N GLU A 59 -15.01 -16.40 38.55
CA GLU A 59 -16.06 -15.44 38.17
C GLU A 59 -17.22 -16.12 37.41
N LEU A 60 -16.92 -16.98 36.43
CA LEU A 60 -17.94 -17.71 35.67
C LEU A 60 -18.79 -18.67 36.53
N LEU A 61 -18.20 -19.24 37.58
CA LEU A 61 -18.88 -20.12 38.54
C LEU A 61 -19.74 -19.29 39.52
N GLU A 62 -19.20 -18.19 40.04
CA GLU A 62 -19.92 -17.27 40.95
C GLU A 62 -21.13 -16.63 40.27
N GLU A 63 -20.99 -16.21 39.01
CA GLU A 63 -22.09 -15.68 38.20
C GLU A 63 -23.09 -16.75 37.73
N LYS A 64 -22.86 -18.03 38.07
CA LYS A 64 -23.69 -19.17 37.64
C LYS A 64 -23.85 -19.25 36.12
N ARG A 65 -22.83 -18.86 35.36
CA ARG A 65 -22.77 -19.04 33.89
C ARG A 65 -22.26 -20.43 33.54
N VAL A 66 -21.37 -20.95 34.37
CA VAL A 66 -20.82 -22.30 34.30
C VAL A 66 -21.14 -23.02 35.59
N GLU A 67 -21.33 -24.33 35.53
CA GLU A 67 -21.48 -25.20 36.69
C GLU A 67 -20.43 -26.32 36.65
N ALA A 68 -19.95 -26.71 37.82
CA ALA A 68 -19.05 -27.84 37.97
C ALA A 68 -19.84 -29.15 37.86
N ARG A 69 -19.32 -30.09 37.07
CA ARG A 69 -19.92 -31.41 36.87
C ARG A 69 -18.89 -32.49 37.20
N GLY A 70 -19.10 -33.16 38.33
CA GLY A 70 -18.15 -34.15 38.87
C GLY A 70 -16.81 -33.51 39.25
N ARG A 71 -15.73 -34.30 39.20
CA ARG A 71 -14.41 -33.89 39.75
C ARG A 71 -13.69 -32.81 38.92
N SER A 72 -13.93 -32.73 37.62
CA SER A 72 -13.19 -31.81 36.72
C SER A 72 -14.00 -31.31 35.51
N GLY A 73 -15.26 -31.73 35.40
CA GLY A 73 -16.13 -31.34 34.30
C GLY A 73 -16.74 -29.96 34.52
N LEU A 74 -17.01 -29.28 33.41
CA LEU A 74 -17.65 -27.98 33.34
C LEU A 74 -18.81 -28.07 32.34
N ALA A 75 -19.97 -27.54 32.74
CA ALA A 75 -21.15 -27.43 31.88
C ALA A 75 -21.68 -26.00 31.89
N LEU A 76 -22.34 -25.60 30.81
CA LEU A 76 -23.03 -24.31 30.77
C LEU A 76 -24.40 -24.42 31.44
N THR A 77 -24.73 -23.43 32.25
CA THR A 77 -26.11 -23.19 32.68
C THR A 77 -26.94 -22.63 31.51
N GLY A 78 -28.27 -22.55 31.67
CA GLY A 78 -29.14 -21.92 30.67
C GLY A 78 -28.74 -20.47 30.37
N ALA A 79 -28.39 -19.71 31.43
CA ALA A 79 -27.94 -18.33 31.31
C ALA A 79 -26.58 -18.21 30.62
N GLY A 80 -25.63 -19.11 30.92
CA GLY A 80 -24.34 -19.16 30.22
C GLY A 80 -24.49 -19.53 28.75
N ARG A 81 -25.40 -20.44 28.42
CA ARG A 81 -25.70 -20.82 27.02
C ARG A 81 -26.28 -19.66 26.22
N GLN A 82 -27.23 -18.90 26.78
CA GLN A 82 -27.77 -17.71 26.12
C GLN A 82 -26.69 -16.66 25.88
N GLN A 83 -25.80 -16.43 26.85
CA GLN A 83 -24.68 -15.50 26.69
C GLN A 83 -23.68 -15.98 25.63
N ALA A 84 -23.37 -17.28 25.58
CA ALA A 84 -22.53 -17.85 24.53
C ALA A 84 -23.11 -17.63 23.13
N LEU A 85 -24.42 -17.88 22.96
CA LEU A 85 -25.12 -17.70 21.69
C LEU A 85 -25.18 -16.22 21.27
N LYS A 86 -25.48 -15.32 22.22
CA LYS A 86 -25.42 -13.86 22.01
C LYS A 86 -24.01 -13.42 21.62
N PHE A 87 -22.98 -13.94 22.30
CA PHE A 87 -21.58 -13.64 22.01
C PHE A 87 -21.19 -14.05 20.59
N LEU A 88 -21.64 -15.23 20.14
CA LEU A 88 -21.38 -15.78 18.81
C LEU A 88 -22.30 -15.22 17.71
N ARG A 89 -23.36 -14.48 18.07
CA ARG A 89 -24.40 -13.99 17.15
C ARG A 89 -25.10 -15.16 16.40
N VAL A 90 -25.48 -16.19 17.14
CA VAL A 90 -26.15 -17.39 16.60
C VAL A 90 -27.43 -17.66 17.40
N ASP A 91 -28.54 -17.95 16.70
CA ASP A 91 -29.84 -18.16 17.35
C ASP A 91 -30.01 -19.59 17.92
N SER A 92 -29.29 -20.58 17.38
CA SER A 92 -29.42 -21.98 17.78
C SER A 92 -28.07 -22.69 17.91
N PRO A 93 -27.88 -23.54 18.94
CA PRO A 93 -26.66 -24.34 19.10
C PRO A 93 -26.59 -25.54 18.15
N LYS A 94 -27.62 -25.81 17.33
CA LYS A 94 -27.66 -26.97 16.44
C LYS A 94 -26.51 -26.93 15.41
N GLY A 95 -25.68 -27.97 15.40
CA GLY A 95 -24.55 -28.09 14.47
C GLY A 95 -23.34 -27.20 14.80
N LEU A 96 -23.32 -26.60 16.00
CA LEU A 96 -22.21 -25.78 16.48
C LEU A 96 -21.06 -26.68 16.97
N THR A 97 -19.97 -26.70 16.23
CA THR A 97 -18.75 -27.43 16.60
C THR A 97 -17.64 -26.44 16.93
N TRP A 98 -16.67 -26.83 17.77
CA TRP A 98 -15.54 -25.96 18.09
C TRP A 98 -14.77 -25.50 16.84
N LYS A 99 -14.67 -26.37 15.83
CA LYS A 99 -14.08 -26.05 14.53
C LYS A 99 -14.83 -24.90 13.85
N ARG A 100 -16.17 -24.98 13.72
CA ARG A 100 -16.99 -23.90 13.13
C ARG A 100 -16.96 -22.62 13.96
N VAL A 101 -17.00 -22.74 15.28
CA VAL A 101 -16.89 -21.59 16.18
C VAL A 101 -15.58 -20.84 15.94
N LYS A 102 -14.44 -21.54 15.95
CA LYS A 102 -13.12 -20.94 15.72
C LYS A 102 -12.95 -20.38 14.32
N GLN A 103 -13.30 -21.15 13.28
CA GLN A 103 -13.02 -20.80 11.89
C GLN A 103 -13.98 -19.75 11.32
N GLN A 104 -15.24 -19.74 11.76
CA GLN A 104 -16.27 -18.89 11.16
C GLN A 104 -16.79 -17.85 12.14
N HIS A 105 -17.39 -18.26 13.27
CA HIS A 105 -18.11 -17.32 14.13
C HIS A 105 -17.21 -16.35 14.89
N LEU A 106 -16.13 -16.85 15.51
CA LEU A 106 -15.17 -16.01 16.22
C LEU A 106 -14.40 -15.10 15.25
N LEU A 107 -14.05 -15.63 14.08
CA LEU A 107 -13.36 -14.84 13.06
C LEU A 107 -14.25 -13.77 12.46
N ALA A 108 -15.52 -14.08 12.15
CA ALA A 108 -16.51 -13.10 11.72
C ALA A 108 -16.69 -11.98 12.75
N LYS A 109 -16.83 -12.33 14.03
CA LYS A 109 -16.93 -11.36 15.12
C LYS A 109 -15.68 -10.47 15.20
N GLY A 110 -14.49 -11.05 15.15
CA GLY A 110 -13.22 -10.30 15.20
C GLY A 110 -13.01 -9.37 14.00
N LEU A 111 -13.53 -9.75 12.84
CA LEU A 111 -13.51 -8.91 11.63
C LEU A 111 -14.66 -7.89 11.58
N GLY A 112 -15.65 -8.00 12.46
CA GLY A 112 -16.83 -7.13 12.51
C GLY A 112 -17.94 -7.52 11.52
N LEU A 113 -17.89 -8.73 10.96
CA LEU A 113 -18.82 -9.20 9.94
C LEU A 113 -20.17 -9.66 10.52
N PRO A 114 -21.25 -9.61 9.73
CA PRO A 114 -22.54 -10.16 10.11
C PRO A 114 -22.47 -11.69 10.23
N GLY A 115 -23.35 -12.27 11.05
CA GLY A 115 -23.50 -13.73 11.19
C GLY A 115 -24.22 -14.39 10.00
N SER A 116 -24.22 -13.77 8.83
CA SER A 116 -24.96 -14.25 7.66
C SER A 116 -24.30 -15.47 7.03
N LYS A 117 -25.10 -16.33 6.37
CA LYS A 117 -24.60 -17.55 5.71
C LYS A 117 -23.53 -17.23 4.64
N SER A 118 -23.66 -16.11 3.93
CA SER A 118 -22.68 -15.67 2.93
C SER A 118 -21.34 -15.29 3.57
N ALA A 119 -21.36 -14.48 4.64
CA ALA A 119 -20.15 -14.07 5.35
C ALA A 119 -19.43 -15.25 5.99
N LEU A 120 -20.17 -16.13 6.69
CA LEU A 120 -19.60 -17.34 7.29
C LEU A 120 -19.09 -18.34 6.24
N GLY A 121 -19.76 -18.41 5.09
CA GLY A 121 -19.31 -19.20 3.94
C GLY A 121 -17.96 -18.75 3.41
N ARG A 122 -17.72 -17.44 3.34
CA ARG A 122 -16.42 -16.88 2.90
C ARG A 122 -15.29 -17.15 3.88
N LEU A 123 -15.57 -17.37 5.15
CA LEU A 123 -14.56 -17.75 6.15
C LEU A 123 -14.27 -19.26 6.18
N SER A 124 -14.91 -20.05 5.32
CA SER A 124 -14.71 -21.51 5.30
C SER A 124 -13.41 -21.95 4.61
N ASP A 125 -12.83 -21.09 3.76
CA ASP A 125 -11.60 -21.35 3.02
C ASP A 125 -10.52 -20.29 3.31
N ALA A 126 -9.28 -20.60 2.97
CA ALA A 126 -8.14 -19.74 3.27
C ALA A 126 -8.16 -18.42 2.47
N ASP A 127 -8.71 -18.43 1.26
CA ASP A 127 -8.69 -17.26 0.38
C ASP A 127 -9.70 -16.21 0.82
N GLY A 128 -10.89 -16.62 1.24
CA GLY A 128 -11.87 -15.69 1.80
C GLY A 128 -11.41 -15.10 3.14
N VAL A 129 -10.70 -15.87 3.98
CA VAL A 129 -10.05 -15.32 5.19
C VAL A 129 -9.01 -14.26 4.82
N ARG A 130 -8.09 -14.57 3.89
CA ARG A 130 -7.08 -13.61 3.41
C ARG A 130 -7.72 -12.36 2.84
N ALA A 131 -8.75 -12.50 2.00
CA ALA A 131 -9.46 -11.39 1.37
C ALA A 131 -10.05 -10.43 2.42
N LEU A 132 -10.73 -10.95 3.43
CA LEU A 132 -11.38 -10.14 4.47
C LEU A 132 -10.36 -9.48 5.42
N VAL A 133 -9.28 -10.20 5.77
CA VAL A 133 -8.18 -9.63 6.57
C VAL A 133 -7.51 -8.47 5.81
N LEU A 134 -7.19 -8.67 4.53
CA LEU A 134 -6.57 -7.64 3.69
C LEU A 134 -7.51 -6.46 3.46
N LYS A 135 -8.81 -6.69 3.20
CA LYS A 135 -9.82 -5.62 3.09
C LYS A 135 -9.79 -4.73 4.33
N ARG A 136 -9.81 -5.34 5.53
CA ARG A 136 -9.77 -4.61 6.80
C ARG A 136 -8.45 -3.87 7.00
N ALA A 137 -7.32 -4.53 6.76
CA ALA A 137 -5.99 -3.96 6.98
C ALA A 137 -5.72 -2.75 6.08
N HIS A 138 -6.14 -2.83 4.81
CA HIS A 138 -5.92 -1.77 3.82
C HIS A 138 -7.11 -0.80 3.69
N LYS A 139 -8.17 -0.99 4.49
CA LYS A 139 -9.41 -0.20 4.43
C LYS A 139 -9.94 -0.07 2.99
N LEU A 140 -10.06 -1.22 2.32
CA LEU A 140 -10.53 -1.24 0.93
C LEU A 140 -12.05 -1.04 0.89
N GLU A 141 -12.47 -0.12 0.04
CA GLU A 141 -13.87 0.08 -0.30
C GLU A 141 -14.40 -1.08 -1.17
N GLY A 142 -15.73 -1.19 -1.28
CA GLY A 142 -16.41 -2.15 -2.13
C GLY A 142 -17.18 -3.25 -1.40
N PRO A 143 -17.49 -4.38 -2.08
CA PRO A 143 -18.38 -5.43 -1.59
C PRO A 143 -18.03 -5.89 -0.18
N GLU A 144 -19.03 -6.15 0.66
CA GLU A 144 -18.83 -6.56 2.06
C GLU A 144 -17.89 -7.78 2.16
N THR A 145 -18.08 -8.76 1.26
CA THR A 145 -17.31 -10.00 1.20
C THR A 145 -16.63 -10.18 -0.17
N PRO A 146 -15.51 -9.50 -0.45
CA PRO A 146 -14.83 -9.61 -1.74
C PRO A 146 -14.08 -10.93 -1.87
N THR A 147 -13.81 -11.35 -3.10
CA THR A 147 -12.88 -12.46 -3.37
C THR A 147 -11.43 -12.00 -3.23
N LEU A 148 -10.50 -12.95 -3.06
CA LEU A 148 -9.07 -12.63 -2.99
C LEU A 148 -8.57 -11.95 -4.27
N ALA A 149 -9.08 -12.35 -5.43
CA ALA A 149 -8.77 -11.71 -6.70
C ALA A 149 -9.24 -10.24 -6.75
N GLN A 150 -10.47 -9.95 -6.28
CA GLN A 150 -10.98 -8.58 -6.21
C GLN A 150 -10.16 -7.71 -5.26
N VAL A 151 -9.74 -8.26 -4.11
CA VAL A 151 -8.87 -7.55 -3.16
C VAL A 151 -7.51 -7.24 -3.78
N ARG A 152 -6.89 -8.23 -4.44
CA ARG A 152 -5.64 -8.05 -5.17
C ARG A 152 -5.76 -6.94 -6.21
N ASP A 153 -6.79 -7.01 -7.06
CA ASP A 153 -6.96 -6.08 -8.17
C ASP A 153 -7.16 -4.64 -7.66
N ARG A 154 -7.98 -4.45 -6.61
CA ARG A 154 -8.15 -3.14 -5.94
C ARG A 154 -6.84 -2.60 -5.36
N LEU A 155 -6.08 -3.46 -4.68
CA LEU A 155 -4.78 -3.05 -4.12
C LEU A 155 -3.83 -2.57 -5.23
N LEU A 156 -3.80 -3.25 -6.37
CA LEU A 156 -2.96 -2.88 -7.50
C LEU A 156 -3.44 -1.60 -8.19
N TRP A 157 -4.75 -1.42 -8.39
CA TRP A 157 -5.31 -0.16 -8.90
C TRP A 157 -5.00 1.03 -7.99
N ARG A 158 -5.08 0.84 -6.66
CA ARG A 158 -4.75 1.88 -5.70
C ARG A 158 -3.28 2.33 -5.80
N GLN A 159 -2.36 1.43 -6.17
CA GLN A 159 -0.96 1.81 -6.45
C GLN A 159 -0.82 2.68 -7.71
N LEU A 160 -1.75 2.59 -8.66
CA LEU A 160 -1.83 3.47 -9.82
C LEU A 160 -2.58 4.79 -9.52
N GLY A 161 -3.02 4.99 -8.27
CA GLY A 161 -3.78 6.15 -7.84
C GLY A 161 -5.25 6.11 -8.27
N VAL A 162 -5.81 4.93 -8.52
CA VAL A 162 -7.21 4.74 -8.94
C VAL A 162 -7.94 3.85 -7.94
N GLU A 163 -9.11 4.29 -7.50
CA GLU A 163 -10.05 3.44 -6.75
C GLU A 163 -11.11 2.94 -7.73
N THR A 164 -11.05 1.66 -8.09
CA THR A 164 -11.99 1.05 -9.05
C THR A 164 -12.30 -0.40 -8.70
N ASP A 165 -13.44 -0.86 -9.19
CA ASP A 165 -13.93 -2.24 -9.08
C ASP A 165 -13.52 -3.09 -10.29
N GLU A 166 -12.85 -2.48 -11.27
CA GLU A 166 -12.44 -3.14 -12.50
C GLU A 166 -11.32 -4.17 -12.28
N ALA A 167 -11.36 -5.26 -13.04
CA ALA A 167 -10.32 -6.28 -12.97
C ALA A 167 -8.95 -5.70 -13.38
N PHE A 168 -7.90 -6.06 -12.64
CA PHE A 168 -6.55 -5.60 -12.91
C PHE A 168 -5.94 -6.44 -14.06
N THR A 169 -6.20 -6.00 -15.29
CA THR A 169 -5.71 -6.68 -16.51
C THR A 169 -4.73 -5.78 -17.27
N LEU A 170 -3.81 -6.38 -18.03
CA LEU A 170 -2.84 -5.62 -18.84
C LEU A 170 -3.55 -4.62 -19.76
N ARG A 171 -4.67 -5.03 -20.39
CA ARG A 171 -5.48 -4.17 -21.25
C ARG A 171 -6.03 -2.97 -20.49
N ALA A 172 -6.62 -3.17 -19.32
CA ALA A 172 -7.17 -2.08 -18.52
C ALA A 172 -6.07 -1.13 -18.01
N VAL A 173 -4.93 -1.67 -17.59
CA VAL A 173 -3.76 -0.88 -17.17
C VAL A 173 -3.22 -0.05 -18.34
N GLN A 174 -3.04 -0.64 -19.52
CA GLN A 174 -2.62 0.08 -20.72
C GLN A 174 -3.61 1.20 -21.08
N ALA A 175 -4.92 0.92 -21.01
CA ALA A 175 -5.95 1.90 -21.31
C ALA A 175 -5.89 3.07 -20.31
N HIS A 176 -5.75 2.79 -19.02
CA HIS A 176 -5.59 3.80 -17.98
C HIS A 176 -4.34 4.68 -18.17
N LEU A 177 -3.19 4.06 -18.47
CA LEU A 177 -1.93 4.79 -18.67
C LEU A 177 -1.95 5.65 -19.94
N LEU A 178 -2.52 5.14 -21.04
CA LEU A 178 -2.70 5.92 -22.27
C LEU A 178 -3.69 7.06 -22.06
N GLY A 179 -4.74 6.84 -21.27
CA GLY A 179 -5.67 7.90 -20.90
C GLY A 179 -5.01 9.03 -20.11
N LYS A 180 -4.12 8.69 -19.17
CA LYS A 180 -3.30 9.69 -18.45
C LYS A 180 -2.40 10.49 -19.40
N LEU A 181 -1.74 9.85 -20.37
CA LEU A 181 -0.90 10.55 -21.35
C LEU A 181 -1.69 11.48 -22.27
N LEU A 182 -2.93 11.10 -22.60
CA LEU A 182 -3.81 11.89 -23.45
C LEU A 182 -4.65 12.93 -22.70
N ASP A 183 -4.64 12.91 -21.37
CA ASP A 183 -5.54 13.67 -20.52
C ASP A 183 -7.04 13.44 -20.86
N GLN A 184 -7.39 12.18 -21.18
CA GLN A 184 -8.75 11.76 -21.48
C GLN A 184 -8.99 10.30 -21.12
N GLU A 185 -10.23 9.87 -20.93
CA GLU A 185 -10.54 8.46 -20.70
C GLU A 185 -10.33 7.61 -21.97
N VAL A 186 -9.55 6.55 -21.86
CA VAL A 186 -9.32 5.56 -22.92
C VAL A 186 -9.79 4.20 -22.43
N ARG A 187 -10.67 3.55 -23.23
CA ARG A 187 -11.13 2.17 -22.97
C ARG A 187 -10.39 1.13 -23.82
N ASP A 188 -9.98 1.52 -25.01
CA ASP A 188 -9.24 0.66 -25.94
C ASP A 188 -7.81 1.18 -26.09
N PRO A 189 -6.81 0.45 -25.55
CA PRO A 189 -5.41 0.82 -25.67
C PRO A 189 -4.96 1.08 -27.10
N LYS A 190 -5.47 0.31 -28.07
CA LYS A 190 -5.06 0.47 -29.47
C LYS A 190 -5.46 1.85 -30.00
N ARG A 191 -6.72 2.24 -29.78
CA ARG A 191 -7.22 3.57 -30.15
C ARG A 191 -6.51 4.69 -29.39
N GLY A 192 -6.19 4.48 -28.12
CA GLY A 192 -5.40 5.43 -27.35
C GLY A 192 -4.02 5.66 -27.97
N LEU A 193 -3.34 4.61 -28.42
CA LEU A 193 -2.05 4.75 -29.09
C LEU A 193 -2.16 5.47 -30.44
N GLU A 194 -3.19 5.16 -31.23
CA GLU A 194 -3.49 5.85 -32.49
C GLU A 194 -3.75 7.35 -32.27
N GLN A 195 -4.48 7.71 -31.21
CA GLN A 195 -4.71 9.10 -30.80
C GLN A 195 -3.43 9.79 -30.34
N LEU A 196 -2.57 9.09 -29.60
CA LEU A 196 -1.29 9.63 -29.14
C LEU A 196 -0.36 9.94 -30.32
N ALA A 197 -0.30 9.03 -31.31
CA ALA A 197 0.44 9.25 -32.54
C ALA A 197 -0.08 10.46 -33.32
N ALA A 198 -1.41 10.60 -33.47
CA ALA A 198 -2.00 11.75 -34.14
C ALA A 198 -1.69 13.07 -33.41
N ARG A 199 -1.80 13.09 -32.07
CA ARG A 199 -1.50 14.27 -31.24
C ARG A 199 -0.03 14.68 -31.32
N ALA A 200 0.89 13.73 -31.37
CA ALA A 200 2.33 13.99 -31.45
C ALA A 200 2.73 14.80 -32.70
N VAL A 201 2.03 14.61 -33.82
CA VAL A 201 2.29 15.31 -35.09
C VAL A 201 1.26 16.40 -35.41
N GLY A 202 0.40 16.75 -34.46
CA GLY A 202 -0.67 17.74 -34.65
C GLY A 202 -1.75 17.34 -35.68
N ALA A 203 -1.92 16.04 -35.96
CA ALA A 203 -2.94 15.56 -36.89
C ALA A 203 -4.35 15.66 -36.29
N PRO A 204 -5.36 16.13 -37.04
CA PRO A 204 -6.73 16.26 -36.55
C PRO A 204 -7.47 14.92 -36.44
N ARG A 205 -6.93 13.86 -37.07
CA ARG A 205 -7.52 12.51 -37.12
C ARG A 205 -6.45 11.45 -36.99
N VAL A 206 -6.87 10.27 -36.54
CA VAL A 206 -6.02 9.09 -36.33
C VAL A 206 -5.78 8.26 -37.59
N ASP A 207 -6.40 8.63 -38.71
CA ASP A 207 -6.22 7.95 -40.00
C ASP A 207 -4.73 7.96 -40.42
N ALA A 208 -4.18 6.79 -40.77
CA ALA A 208 -2.75 6.62 -41.03
C ALA A 208 -2.21 7.58 -42.12
N GLU A 209 -2.99 7.87 -43.16
CA GLU A 209 -2.61 8.82 -44.21
C GLU A 209 -2.54 10.25 -43.68
N VAL A 210 -3.49 10.63 -42.82
CA VAL A 210 -3.55 11.97 -42.23
C VAL A 210 -2.37 12.18 -41.30
N VAL A 211 -2.03 11.18 -40.47
CA VAL A 211 -0.85 11.20 -39.58
C VAL A 211 0.43 11.27 -40.41
N ARG A 212 0.56 10.49 -41.49
CA ARG A 212 1.73 10.52 -42.37
C ARG A 212 1.92 11.90 -43.01
N MET A 213 0.85 12.47 -43.57
CA MET A 213 0.90 13.80 -44.18
C MET A 213 1.20 14.89 -43.15
N ALA A 214 0.69 14.78 -41.92
CA ALA A 214 1.01 15.73 -40.84
C ALA A 214 2.48 15.66 -40.44
N ALA A 215 3.03 14.45 -40.25
CA ALA A 215 4.46 14.25 -39.97
C ALA A 215 5.35 14.80 -41.09
N MET A 216 4.97 14.59 -42.36
CA MET A 216 5.69 15.15 -43.51
C MET A 216 5.63 16.68 -43.54
N ARG A 217 4.47 17.28 -43.22
CA ARG A 217 4.32 18.75 -43.14
C ARG A 217 5.16 19.32 -42.01
N GLU A 218 5.15 18.70 -40.83
CA GLU A 218 6.00 19.08 -39.70
C GLU A 218 7.48 19.06 -40.11
N TRP A 219 7.93 17.98 -40.76
CA TRP A 219 9.32 17.89 -41.24
C TRP A 219 9.68 18.97 -42.28
N VAL A 220 8.81 19.24 -43.26
CA VAL A 220 9.04 20.30 -44.27
C VAL A 220 9.05 21.70 -43.63
N LEU A 221 8.21 21.93 -42.62
CA LEU A 221 8.08 23.23 -41.95
C LEU A 221 9.08 23.42 -40.80
N ALA A 222 9.74 22.37 -40.33
CA ALA A 222 10.69 22.40 -39.21
C ALA A 222 11.93 23.30 -39.48
N GLU A 223 12.20 23.66 -40.74
CA GLU A 223 13.23 24.66 -41.08
C GLU A 223 12.76 26.12 -41.02
N ALA A 224 11.44 26.39 -41.05
CA ALA A 224 10.91 27.75 -41.07
C ALA A 224 10.82 28.40 -39.67
N ASP A 225 10.63 27.61 -38.61
CA ASP A 225 10.43 28.11 -37.24
C ASP A 225 11.71 28.29 -36.41
N LYS A 226 12.89 28.01 -36.98
CA LYS A 226 14.18 28.39 -36.35
C LYS A 226 14.57 29.87 -36.56
N VAL A 227 13.75 30.69 -37.24
CA VAL A 227 14.07 32.10 -37.54
C VAL A 227 13.08 33.13 -36.96
N SER A 228 12.06 32.74 -36.18
CA SER A 228 11.24 33.74 -35.47
C SER A 228 10.71 33.28 -34.12
N ALA A 229 11.53 33.49 -33.09
CA ALA A 229 11.04 33.96 -31.79
C ALA A 229 11.87 35.19 -31.37
N PRO A 230 11.24 36.28 -30.88
CA PRO A 230 11.94 37.52 -30.59
C PRO A 230 12.80 37.39 -29.34
N LYS A 231 14.09 37.73 -29.47
CA LYS A 231 15.00 38.00 -28.35
C LYS A 231 14.39 39.08 -27.43
N PRO A 232 14.19 38.82 -26.13
CA PRO A 232 14.13 39.89 -25.15
C PRO A 232 15.53 40.52 -25.08
N LYS A 233 15.59 41.83 -25.31
CA LYS A 233 16.79 42.66 -25.25
C LYS A 233 17.52 42.46 -23.93
N LEU A 234 18.81 42.13 -24.04
CA LEU A 234 19.81 42.40 -23.02
C LEU A 234 19.78 43.90 -22.71
N VAL A 235 19.47 44.23 -21.46
CA VAL A 235 19.95 45.47 -20.85
C VAL A 235 21.15 45.05 -20.01
N GLU A 236 22.34 45.40 -20.49
CA GLU A 236 23.55 45.43 -19.68
C GLU A 236 23.36 46.46 -18.57
N ALA A 237 23.51 46.01 -17.32
CA ALA A 237 23.87 46.89 -16.21
C ALA A 237 24.81 46.14 -15.25
N ALA A 238 26.08 46.49 -15.38
CA ALA A 238 27.10 46.55 -14.34
C ALA A 238 27.39 45.30 -13.48
N VAL A 239 28.53 44.70 -13.81
CA VAL A 239 29.38 43.91 -12.92
C VAL A 239 29.59 44.62 -11.57
N LYS A 240 29.25 43.93 -10.47
CA LYS A 240 29.93 44.11 -9.17
C LYS A 240 30.40 42.74 -8.69
N VAL A 241 31.71 42.55 -8.77
CA VAL A 241 32.46 41.45 -8.16
C VAL A 241 32.43 41.61 -6.63
N ALA A 242 31.87 40.63 -5.91
CA ALA A 242 32.24 40.24 -4.55
C ALA A 242 31.51 38.93 -4.17
N PRO A 243 32.15 38.04 -3.38
CA PRO A 243 31.86 36.61 -3.36
C PRO A 243 30.68 36.30 -2.43
N LYS A 244 29.68 35.56 -2.90
CA LYS A 244 28.55 35.16 -2.04
C LYS A 244 28.09 33.75 -2.36
N THR A 245 28.43 32.86 -1.42
CA THR A 245 27.60 31.79 -0.82
C THR A 245 26.61 31.04 -1.72
N PRO A 246 26.58 29.70 -1.64
CA PRO A 246 25.59 28.90 -2.38
C PRO A 246 24.16 29.36 -2.06
N PRO A 247 23.26 29.35 -3.06
CA PRO A 247 21.88 29.81 -2.89
C PRO A 247 21.18 29.00 -1.81
N THR A 248 20.64 29.70 -0.82
CA THR A 248 19.92 29.12 0.33
C THR A 248 18.45 28.81 -0.01
N ASP A 249 17.99 29.19 -1.21
CA ASP A 249 16.64 28.90 -1.68
C ASP A 249 16.56 27.54 -2.40
N THR A 250 15.71 26.69 -1.84
CA THR A 250 15.53 25.30 -2.25
C THR A 250 14.87 25.18 -3.62
N VAL A 251 14.00 26.11 -4.00
CA VAL A 251 13.28 26.10 -5.28
C VAL A 251 14.20 26.48 -6.43
N SER A 252 14.97 27.57 -6.26
CA SER A 252 15.96 28.00 -7.25
C SER A 252 17.04 26.95 -7.48
N PHE A 253 17.48 26.28 -6.41
CA PHE A 253 18.41 25.15 -6.50
C PHE A 253 17.81 23.96 -7.26
N ALA A 254 16.59 23.53 -6.93
CA ALA A 254 15.94 22.41 -7.60
C ALA A 254 15.78 22.63 -9.11
N ARG A 255 15.37 23.84 -9.52
CA ARG A 255 15.26 24.21 -10.93
C ARG A 255 16.61 24.12 -11.65
N ARG A 256 17.68 24.65 -11.04
CA ARG A 256 19.05 24.54 -11.59
C ARG A 256 19.50 23.09 -11.76
N VAL A 257 19.17 22.23 -10.80
CA VAL A 257 19.50 20.80 -10.84
C VAL A 257 18.74 20.08 -11.96
N LEU A 258 17.45 20.40 -12.16
CA LEU A 258 16.65 19.84 -13.25
C LEU A 258 17.10 20.34 -14.62
N ASP A 259 17.41 21.63 -14.76
CA ASP A 259 17.95 22.21 -16.00
C ASP A 259 19.28 21.54 -16.36
N ALA A 260 20.18 21.37 -15.37
CA ALA A 260 21.45 20.68 -15.57
C ALA A 260 21.24 19.19 -15.91
N ALA A 261 20.32 18.50 -15.24
CA ALA A 261 19.98 17.11 -15.54
C ALA A 261 19.40 16.94 -16.95
N GLY A 262 18.59 17.90 -17.41
CA GLY A 262 18.05 17.96 -18.77
C GLY A 262 19.11 18.14 -19.84
N ALA A 263 20.23 18.80 -19.52
CA ALA A 263 21.37 19.00 -20.43
C ALA A 263 22.38 17.84 -20.43
N VAL A 264 22.29 16.87 -19.50
CA VAL A 264 23.22 15.73 -19.45
C VAL A 264 23.01 14.80 -20.66
N PRO A 265 24.08 14.41 -21.38
CA PRO A 265 24.01 13.48 -22.52
C PRO A 265 23.44 12.10 -22.13
N PRO A 266 22.94 11.30 -23.10
CA PRO A 266 22.36 9.98 -22.83
C PRO A 266 23.28 9.01 -22.07
N THR A 267 24.60 9.18 -22.19
CA THR A 267 25.61 8.36 -21.49
C THR A 267 25.62 8.55 -19.98
N GLY A 268 25.13 9.69 -19.47
CA GLY A 268 24.98 9.97 -18.03
C GLY A 268 23.59 9.66 -17.49
N ARG A 269 22.77 8.93 -18.26
CA ARG A 269 21.37 8.59 -17.93
C ARG A 269 21.16 7.09 -17.86
N PHE A 270 20.12 6.69 -17.13
CA PHE A 270 19.63 5.33 -17.08
C PHE A 270 18.15 5.30 -17.49
N GLY A 271 17.90 4.89 -18.73
CA GLY A 271 16.60 5.13 -19.37
C GLY A 271 16.35 6.62 -19.63
N ASP A 272 15.11 6.96 -19.93
CA ASP A 272 14.80 8.30 -20.46
C ASP A 272 14.73 9.39 -19.36
N ASN A 273 14.34 9.01 -18.14
CA ASN A 273 13.97 9.96 -17.07
C ASN A 273 14.88 9.92 -15.83
N LYS A 274 15.97 9.14 -15.83
CA LYS A 274 16.86 9.04 -14.65
C LYS A 274 18.26 9.49 -15.01
N VAL A 275 18.78 10.48 -14.29
CA VAL A 275 20.11 11.04 -14.51
C VAL A 275 20.97 10.80 -13.28
N PHE A 276 22.19 10.30 -13.47
CA PHE A 276 23.11 10.03 -12.36
C PHE A 276 23.50 11.33 -11.64
N ILE A 277 23.43 11.34 -10.31
CA ILE A 277 23.75 12.52 -9.48
C ILE A 277 25.20 12.99 -9.69
N SER A 278 26.12 12.08 -10.02
CA SER A 278 27.51 12.42 -10.36
C SER A 278 27.61 13.29 -11.62
N HIS A 279 26.81 13.00 -12.65
CA HIS A 279 26.80 13.74 -13.92
C HIS A 279 26.14 15.11 -13.77
N VAL A 280 25.07 15.19 -12.99
CA VAL A 280 24.42 16.48 -12.68
C VAL A 280 25.36 17.40 -11.91
N TRP A 281 26.09 16.87 -10.92
CA TRP A 281 27.05 17.65 -10.15
C TRP A 281 28.26 18.11 -10.99
N LYS A 282 28.75 17.27 -11.90
CA LYS A 282 29.80 17.64 -12.86
C LYS A 282 29.34 18.76 -13.80
N ALA A 283 28.08 18.72 -14.25
CA ALA A 283 27.49 19.76 -15.10
C ALA A 283 27.29 21.10 -14.36
N LEU A 284 27.22 21.08 -13.02
CA LEU A 284 27.08 22.27 -12.17
C LEU A 284 28.44 22.82 -11.68
N GLN A 285 29.56 22.31 -12.18
CA GLN A 285 30.88 22.89 -11.91
C GLN A 285 31.12 24.14 -12.77
N PRO A 286 31.80 25.17 -12.25
CA PRO A 286 32.45 25.25 -10.92
C PRO A 286 31.54 25.76 -9.80
N GLU A 287 30.26 26.05 -10.07
CA GLU A 287 29.34 26.70 -9.13
C GLU A 287 29.12 25.89 -7.83
N TRP A 288 29.11 24.56 -7.93
CA TRP A 288 28.96 23.64 -6.79
C TRP A 288 30.23 22.83 -6.52
N ALA A 289 31.36 23.49 -6.30
CA ALA A 289 32.65 22.82 -6.04
C ALA A 289 32.63 21.90 -4.80
N ASP A 290 31.84 22.24 -3.78
CA ASP A 290 31.69 21.43 -2.56
C ASP A 290 30.62 20.34 -2.75
N ARG A 291 31.08 19.08 -2.82
CA ARG A 291 30.23 17.90 -2.98
C ARG A 291 29.32 17.65 -1.75
N PRO A 292 29.82 17.65 -0.50
CA PRO A 292 28.97 17.63 0.68
C PRO A 292 27.85 18.68 0.69
N ALA A 293 28.17 19.94 0.42
CA ALA A 293 27.18 21.02 0.42
C ALA A 293 26.11 20.81 -0.67
N PHE A 294 26.52 20.35 -1.85
CA PHE A 294 25.59 19.98 -2.93
C PHE A 294 24.65 18.84 -2.51
N ASN A 295 25.16 17.80 -1.86
CA ASN A 295 24.36 16.67 -1.40
C ASN A 295 23.32 17.09 -0.35
N GLU A 296 23.69 17.96 0.59
CA GLU A 296 22.77 18.50 1.59
C GLU A 296 21.64 19.32 0.95
N ALA A 297 21.97 20.19 -0.02
CA ALA A 297 20.99 20.95 -0.79
C ALA A 297 20.06 20.05 -1.61
N LEU A 298 20.61 18.99 -2.21
CA LEU A 298 19.85 17.97 -2.95
C LEU A 298 18.85 17.24 -2.06
N LEU A 299 19.27 16.84 -0.87
CA LEU A 299 18.40 16.19 0.12
C LEU A 299 17.35 17.16 0.67
N ALA A 300 17.70 18.42 0.91
CA ALA A 300 16.76 19.45 1.34
C ALA A 300 15.65 19.68 0.30
N ALA A 301 16.02 19.78 -0.98
CA ALA A 301 15.07 19.92 -2.07
C ALA A 301 14.21 18.69 -2.31
N ASN A 302 14.75 17.48 -2.11
CA ASN A 302 13.96 16.25 -2.15
C ASN A 302 12.94 16.19 -0.99
N ARG A 303 13.35 16.57 0.23
CA ARG A 303 12.43 16.65 1.39
C ARG A 303 11.35 17.71 1.22
N ALA A 304 11.66 18.81 0.53
CA ALA A 304 10.72 19.87 0.20
C ALA A 304 9.84 19.54 -1.03
N HIS A 305 9.96 18.33 -1.60
CA HIS A 305 9.26 17.87 -2.80
C HIS A 305 9.49 18.76 -4.04
N GLN A 306 10.61 19.48 -4.09
CA GLN A 306 10.99 20.32 -5.23
C GLN A 306 11.79 19.54 -6.29
N LEU A 307 12.34 18.39 -5.92
CA LEU A 307 12.97 17.43 -6.84
C LEU A 307 12.73 16.00 -6.34
N SER A 308 12.87 15.03 -7.24
CA SER A 308 12.66 13.61 -6.93
C SER A 308 13.97 12.83 -7.08
N LEU A 309 14.35 12.09 -6.03
CA LEU A 309 15.55 11.25 -6.02
C LEU A 309 15.20 9.76 -6.11
N GLY A 310 15.92 9.03 -6.97
CA GLY A 310 15.75 7.61 -7.19
C GLY A 310 16.92 6.77 -6.67
N ARG A 311 16.65 5.51 -6.29
CA ARG A 311 17.67 4.50 -5.96
C ARG A 311 18.01 3.63 -7.17
N ALA A 312 19.23 3.13 -7.20
CA ALA A 312 19.65 2.08 -8.14
C ALA A 312 19.28 0.70 -7.59
N ASP A 313 18.21 0.09 -8.13
CA ASP A 313 17.76 -1.25 -7.75
C ASP A 313 18.32 -2.36 -8.67
N LEU A 314 18.83 -2.00 -9.86
CA LEU A 314 19.38 -2.91 -10.88
C LEU A 314 20.87 -2.64 -11.13
N LEU A 315 21.69 -2.83 -10.09
CA LEU A 315 23.13 -2.52 -10.11
C LEU A 315 23.89 -3.26 -11.23
N ALA A 316 23.47 -4.47 -11.59
CA ALA A 316 24.13 -5.29 -12.61
C ALA A 316 23.95 -4.76 -14.05
N ALA A 317 23.00 -3.86 -14.29
CA ALA A 317 22.71 -3.29 -15.60
C ALA A 317 23.29 -1.87 -15.80
N MET A 318 24.09 -1.38 -14.85
CA MET A 318 24.56 0.00 -14.75
C MET A 318 26.07 0.06 -14.61
N ASN A 319 26.68 1.18 -14.99
CA ASN A 319 28.10 1.41 -14.78
C ASN A 319 28.40 1.52 -13.27
N PRO A 320 29.22 0.63 -12.68
CA PRO A 320 29.51 0.64 -11.24
C PRO A 320 30.15 1.94 -10.75
N ARG A 321 30.90 2.62 -11.63
CA ARG A 321 31.54 3.91 -11.31
C ARG A 321 30.52 5.02 -11.14
N ASP A 322 29.52 5.09 -12.02
CA ASP A 322 28.49 6.13 -11.95
C ASP A 322 27.57 5.93 -10.75
N ILE A 323 27.30 4.68 -10.36
CA ILE A 323 26.60 4.35 -9.11
C ILE A 323 27.40 4.85 -7.90
N THR A 324 28.67 4.46 -7.80
CA THR A 324 29.52 4.79 -6.65
C THR A 324 29.71 6.30 -6.52
N GLU A 325 29.97 7.00 -7.63
CA GLU A 325 30.14 8.46 -7.62
C GLU A 325 28.82 9.21 -7.35
N SER A 326 27.66 8.58 -7.61
CA SER A 326 26.34 9.20 -7.42
C SER A 326 25.72 8.92 -6.05
N GLU A 327 26.31 8.08 -5.21
CA GLU A 327 25.69 7.67 -3.96
C GLU A 327 25.57 8.85 -2.97
N VAL A 328 24.33 9.18 -2.60
CA VAL A 328 23.99 10.14 -1.55
C VAL A 328 23.18 9.43 -0.48
N ARG A 329 23.63 9.46 0.78
CA ARG A 329 22.99 8.77 1.91
C ARG A 329 22.25 9.74 2.83
N ALA A 330 21.03 9.38 3.23
CA ALA A 330 20.28 10.10 4.26
C ALA A 330 19.30 9.17 4.98
N ALA A 331 19.31 9.21 6.33
CA ALA A 331 18.33 8.52 7.19
C ALA A 331 18.09 7.03 6.84
N GLY A 332 19.14 6.29 6.48
CA GLY A 332 19.05 4.86 6.13
C GLY A 332 18.68 4.56 4.67
N ALA A 333 18.52 5.59 3.82
CA ALA A 333 18.30 5.44 2.38
C ALA A 333 19.52 5.91 1.57
N SER A 334 19.70 5.33 0.38
CA SER A 334 20.71 5.73 -0.61
C SER A 334 20.05 6.14 -1.93
N PHE A 335 20.50 7.27 -2.46
CA PHE A 335 20.00 7.87 -3.70
C PHE A 335 21.13 7.93 -4.73
N HIS A 336 20.79 7.71 -5.99
CA HIS A 336 21.75 7.61 -7.09
C HIS A 336 21.31 8.43 -8.33
N PHE A 337 20.02 8.74 -8.43
CA PHE A 337 19.44 9.44 -9.57
C PHE A 337 18.70 10.70 -9.17
N VAL A 338 18.74 11.70 -10.05
CA VAL A 338 17.70 12.73 -10.18
C VAL A 338 16.66 12.20 -11.18
N VAL A 339 15.39 12.24 -10.82
CA VAL A 339 14.27 11.84 -11.69
C VAL A 339 13.69 13.08 -12.34
N LEU A 340 13.63 13.08 -13.68
CA LEU A 340 13.02 14.12 -14.50
C LEU A 340 11.51 13.96 -14.60
#